data_AF-A0A6M5Z062-F1
#
_entry.id   AF-A0A6M5Z062-F1
#
_cell.length_a   1.000
_cell.length_b   1.000
_cell.length_c   1.000
_cell.angle_alpha   90.00
_cell.angle_beta   90.00
_cell.angle_gamma   90.00
#
_symmetry.space_group_name_H-M   'P 1'
#
loop_
_entity.id
_entity.type
_entity.pdbx_description
1 polymer ?
#
loop_
_entity_poly.entity_id
_entity_poly.type
_entity_poly.pdbx_seq_one_letter_code
_entity_poly.pdbx_strand_id
1 'polypeptide(L)'
;MRTTVASVYIECTDESDRFLPEGPRWLTVQERPALVWVNIQLSATATEGEINVHFPGTDGSGDTGQPCPGRPGFVLPLEGEDQVLAGVDKALRLCDLAEGAWTDPLATVPDDNPRTIINDAEIVPGGKAVVFGTKDTKFDTEARLAQLYLYTVDDNRISVLADKQVCSNGKVFVSDALGLILYDIDTPTRKIVRYRLDVAARTATLDGVAVDLANQVGSPDGMRGCGDGTAIVAFYNPEFAEAGRAVRFNLTTGEAIEEWLTPGSPRVTCPLLVKRPTGVKLILTTATEGMPADMRAKCPNAGCLFIADTQFTDCPPQEAVRVPV
;
A
#
# COMPACT_ATOMS: atom_id res chain seq x y z
N MET A 1 -25.15 4.22 0.72
CA MET A 1 -23.74 4.51 0.40
C MET A 1 -23.68 5.16 -0.98
N ARG A 2 -22.92 6.25 -1.16
CA ARG A 2 -22.72 6.86 -2.49
C ARG A 2 -21.72 6.03 -3.29
N THR A 3 -21.91 5.93 -4.60
CA THR A 3 -21.03 5.19 -5.52
C THR A 3 -20.49 6.13 -6.58
N THR A 4 -19.17 6.09 -6.81
CA THR A 4 -18.49 6.84 -7.88
C THR A 4 -17.76 5.88 -8.80
N VAL A 5 -17.93 6.00 -10.11
CA VAL A 5 -17.21 5.16 -11.08
C VAL A 5 -15.87 5.82 -11.42
N ALA A 6 -14.77 5.10 -11.22
CA ALA A 6 -13.44 5.55 -11.59
C ALA A 6 -13.18 5.36 -13.09
N SER A 7 -12.36 6.22 -13.67
CA SER A 7 -11.83 6.06 -15.02
C SER A 7 -10.41 5.51 -14.97
N VAL A 8 -9.98 4.79 -16.02
CA VAL A 8 -8.56 4.44 -16.18
C VAL A 8 -7.73 5.72 -16.23
N TYR A 9 -6.65 5.75 -15.46
CA TYR A 9 -5.72 6.86 -15.37
C TYR A 9 -4.42 6.58 -16.12
N ILE A 10 -3.80 5.44 -15.80
CA ILE A 10 -2.61 4.93 -16.49
C ILE A 10 -3.01 3.57 -17.07
N GLU A 11 -2.96 3.47 -18.39
CA GLU A 11 -3.20 2.23 -19.12
C GLU A 11 -1.89 1.43 -19.13
N CYS A 12 -1.94 0.23 -18.56
CA CYS A 12 -0.82 -0.72 -18.59
C CYS A 12 -1.16 -1.78 -19.63
N THR A 13 -0.43 -1.80 -20.75
CA THR A 13 -0.67 -2.77 -21.83
C THR A 13 0.17 -4.04 -21.70
N ASP A 14 1.35 -3.93 -21.09
CA ASP A 14 2.24 -5.06 -20.89
C ASP A 14 1.84 -5.87 -19.65
N GLU A 15 1.87 -7.21 -19.77
CA GLU A 15 1.40 -8.10 -18.69
C GLU A 15 2.27 -7.99 -17.42
N SER A 16 3.55 -7.60 -17.55
CA SER A 16 4.45 -7.33 -16.42
C SER A 16 3.96 -6.17 -15.56
N ASP A 17 3.59 -5.08 -16.22
CA ASP A 17 3.20 -3.82 -15.61
C ASP A 17 1.85 -3.97 -14.90
N ARG A 18 1.03 -4.91 -15.38
CA ARG A 18 -0.28 -5.23 -14.84
C ARG A 18 -0.26 -6.20 -13.66
N PHE A 19 0.86 -6.88 -13.42
CA PHE A 19 0.86 -8.09 -12.59
C PHE A 19 0.47 -7.81 -11.14
N LEU A 20 1.25 -6.98 -10.44
CA LEU A 20 0.96 -6.63 -9.04
C LEU A 20 1.35 -5.17 -8.67
N PRO A 21 0.75 -4.14 -9.31
CA PRO A 21 0.83 -2.75 -8.85
C PRO A 21 0.26 -2.56 -7.45
N GLU A 22 1.04 -1.90 -6.59
CA GLU A 22 0.76 -1.74 -5.16
C GLU A 22 1.33 -0.43 -4.61
N GLY A 23 0.85 -0.05 -3.42
CA GLY A 23 1.47 1.01 -2.62
C GLY A 23 1.70 2.37 -3.30
N PRO A 24 0.76 2.93 -4.08
CA PRO A 24 0.95 4.22 -4.73
C PRO A 24 1.23 5.33 -3.71
N ARG A 25 2.12 6.25 -4.09
CA ARG A 25 2.54 7.45 -3.36
C ARG A 25 2.63 8.63 -4.30
N TRP A 26 2.34 9.81 -3.77
CA TRP A 26 2.63 11.06 -4.46
C TRP A 26 3.90 11.62 -3.86
N LEU A 27 4.88 12.01 -4.67
CA LEU A 27 6.11 12.62 -4.19
C LEU A 27 6.69 13.55 -5.24
N THR A 28 7.77 14.23 -4.91
CA THR A 28 8.52 15.07 -5.86
C THR A 28 9.73 14.27 -6.32
N VAL A 29 9.88 14.08 -7.63
CA VAL A 29 11.05 13.48 -8.27
C VAL A 29 11.61 14.49 -9.26
N GLN A 30 12.90 14.82 -9.18
CA GLN A 30 13.56 15.78 -10.05
C GLN A 30 12.79 17.11 -10.12
N GLU A 31 12.41 17.63 -8.95
CA GLU A 31 11.61 18.86 -8.76
C GLU A 31 10.20 18.84 -9.38
N ARG A 32 9.70 17.68 -9.81
CA ARG A 32 8.38 17.52 -10.43
C ARG A 32 7.49 16.63 -9.58
N PRO A 33 6.19 16.96 -9.43
CA PRO A 33 5.23 16.04 -8.83
C PRO A 33 5.17 14.74 -9.65
N ALA A 34 5.22 13.61 -8.96
CA ALA A 34 5.19 12.28 -9.55
C ALA A 34 4.26 11.36 -8.74
N LEU A 35 3.60 10.47 -9.46
CA LEU A 35 2.97 9.29 -8.88
C LEU A 35 4.00 8.17 -8.91
N VAL A 36 4.29 7.57 -7.76
CA VAL A 36 5.25 6.48 -7.62
C VAL A 36 4.55 5.28 -7.01
N TRP A 37 4.78 4.09 -7.53
CA TRP A 37 4.20 2.86 -6.98
C TRP A 37 5.19 1.71 -7.17
N VAL A 38 4.91 0.57 -6.54
CA VAL A 38 5.68 -0.64 -6.76
C VAL A 38 4.88 -1.61 -7.61
N ASN A 39 5.56 -2.34 -8.49
CA ASN A 39 5.08 -3.62 -8.93
C ASN A 39 5.82 -4.67 -8.10
N ILE A 40 5.13 -5.31 -7.14
CA ILE A 40 5.78 -6.25 -6.21
C ILE A 40 6.45 -7.40 -6.98
N GLN A 41 5.78 -7.87 -8.04
CA GLN A 41 6.24 -8.91 -8.94
C GLN A 41 5.81 -8.56 -10.37
N LEU A 42 6.56 -9.04 -11.36
CA LEU A 42 6.27 -8.87 -12.79
C LEU A 42 5.65 -10.11 -13.45
N SER A 43 5.61 -11.24 -12.74
CA SER A 43 4.93 -12.46 -13.16
C SER A 43 4.78 -13.42 -11.97
N ALA A 44 4.02 -14.50 -12.17
CA ALA A 44 3.80 -15.51 -11.12
C ALA A 44 5.09 -16.20 -10.62
N THR A 45 6.17 -16.18 -11.42
CA THR A 45 7.46 -16.77 -11.06
C THR A 45 8.55 -15.74 -10.84
N ALA A 46 8.25 -14.44 -10.99
CA ALA A 46 9.24 -13.39 -10.79
C ALA A 46 9.66 -13.33 -9.31
N THR A 47 10.97 -13.31 -9.08
CA THR A 47 11.58 -13.07 -7.76
C THR A 47 12.02 -11.63 -7.58
N GLU A 48 11.69 -10.77 -8.54
CA GLU A 48 11.99 -9.35 -8.58
C GLU A 48 10.76 -8.56 -9.03
N GLY A 49 10.79 -7.27 -8.72
CA GLY A 49 9.79 -6.29 -9.13
C GLY A 49 10.47 -4.96 -9.47
N GLU A 50 9.70 -3.89 -9.46
CA GLU A 50 10.17 -2.56 -9.84
C GLU A 50 9.46 -1.47 -9.06
N ILE A 51 10.11 -0.30 -9.00
CA ILE A 51 9.48 0.97 -8.60
C ILE A 51 9.19 1.73 -9.90
N ASN A 52 7.93 2.14 -10.06
CA ASN A 52 7.46 2.88 -11.21
C ASN A 52 7.25 4.35 -10.85
N VAL A 53 7.64 5.26 -11.75
CA VAL A 53 7.47 6.70 -11.61
C VAL A 53 6.70 7.21 -12.83
N HIS A 54 5.57 7.85 -12.57
CA HIS A 54 4.76 8.51 -13.59
C HIS A 54 4.69 10.02 -13.32
N PHE A 55 4.88 10.83 -14.37
CA PHE A 55 4.73 12.28 -14.29
C PHE A 55 3.35 12.74 -14.79
N PRO A 56 2.44 13.16 -13.89
CA PRO A 56 1.09 13.58 -14.25
C PRO A 56 1.05 14.70 -15.29
N GLY A 57 0.19 14.55 -16.29
CA GLY A 57 -0.02 15.57 -17.33
C GLY A 57 0.93 15.46 -18.52
N THR A 58 1.81 14.46 -18.53
CA THR A 58 2.51 14.01 -19.74
C THR A 58 1.74 12.86 -20.40
N ASP A 59 2.16 12.48 -21.61
CA ASP A 59 1.75 11.27 -22.33
C ASP A 59 2.53 10.02 -21.89
N GLY A 60 3.11 10.04 -20.68
CA GLY A 60 4.07 9.06 -20.20
C GLY A 60 5.51 9.37 -20.59
N SER A 61 5.76 10.48 -21.30
CA SER A 61 7.12 10.95 -21.56
C SER A 61 7.87 11.22 -20.25
N GLY A 62 8.99 10.51 -20.10
CA GLY A 62 9.85 10.58 -18.92
C GLY A 62 9.44 9.66 -17.78
N ASP A 63 8.37 8.87 -17.91
CA ASP A 63 8.06 7.81 -16.95
C ASP A 63 9.21 6.79 -16.90
N THR A 64 9.48 6.25 -15.72
CA THR A 64 10.55 5.28 -15.51
C THR A 64 10.07 4.08 -14.73
N GLY A 65 10.58 2.89 -15.09
CA GLY A 65 10.51 1.68 -14.29
C GLY A 65 11.92 1.36 -13.80
N GLN A 66 12.11 1.30 -12.49
CA GLN A 66 13.39 1.00 -11.87
C GLN A 66 13.38 -0.42 -11.31
N PRO A 67 14.18 -1.34 -11.88
CA PRO A 67 14.32 -2.69 -11.35
C PRO A 67 14.77 -2.67 -9.89
N CYS A 68 14.10 -3.49 -9.07
CA CYS A 68 14.45 -3.68 -7.67
C CYS A 68 15.37 -4.91 -7.52
N PRO A 69 16.26 -4.95 -6.50
CA PRO A 69 17.12 -6.10 -6.22
C PRO A 69 16.37 -7.34 -5.69
N GLY A 70 15.04 -7.35 -5.78
CA GLY A 70 14.13 -8.30 -5.19
C GLY A 70 12.69 -7.81 -5.32
N ARG A 71 11.75 -8.36 -4.55
CA ARG A 71 10.33 -7.94 -4.60
C ARG A 71 10.05 -6.75 -3.68
N PRO A 72 9.74 -5.55 -4.20
CA PRO A 72 9.44 -4.39 -3.38
C PRO A 72 8.00 -4.47 -2.85
N GLY A 73 7.81 -4.62 -1.54
CA GLY A 73 6.48 -4.58 -0.92
C GLY A 73 5.91 -3.17 -0.79
N PHE A 74 6.78 -2.16 -0.64
CA PHE A 74 6.37 -0.77 -0.53
C PHE A 74 7.47 0.19 -1.01
N VAL A 75 7.06 1.42 -1.27
CA VAL A 75 7.92 2.59 -1.48
C VAL A 75 7.39 3.76 -0.63
N LEU A 76 8.27 4.43 0.12
CA LEU A 76 7.93 5.54 1.01
C LEU A 76 8.84 6.75 0.74
N PRO A 77 8.30 7.98 0.67
CA PRO A 77 9.11 9.17 0.40
C PRO A 77 10.10 9.44 1.54
N LEU A 78 11.30 9.92 1.19
CA LEU A 78 12.29 10.47 2.11
C LEU A 78 12.18 12.01 2.12
N GLU A 79 12.49 12.67 3.24
CA GLU A 79 12.55 14.14 3.30
C GLU A 79 13.81 14.67 2.61
N GLY A 80 13.64 15.58 1.65
CA GLY A 80 14.71 16.45 1.15
C GLY A 80 15.52 15.96 -0.06
N GLU A 81 15.26 14.77 -0.60
CA GLU A 81 16.02 14.19 -1.73
C GLU A 81 15.11 13.38 -2.67
N ASP A 82 15.59 13.08 -3.89
CA ASP A 82 14.96 12.15 -4.85
C ASP A 82 15.11 10.67 -4.42
N GLN A 83 15.15 10.43 -3.11
CA GLN A 83 15.33 9.12 -2.51
C GLN A 83 14.03 8.61 -1.88
N VAL A 84 13.88 7.29 -1.89
CA VAL A 84 12.77 6.59 -1.23
C VAL A 84 13.29 5.47 -0.35
N LEU A 85 12.59 5.23 0.75
CA LEU A 85 12.74 4.01 1.54
C LEU A 85 11.86 2.92 0.94
N ALA A 86 12.46 1.79 0.59
CA ALA A 86 11.75 0.63 0.08
C ALA A 86 12.00 -0.61 0.93
N GLY A 87 10.95 -1.41 1.11
CA GLY A 87 11.04 -2.73 1.70
C GLY A 87 11.11 -3.78 0.60
N VAL A 88 12.27 -4.42 0.42
CA VAL A 88 12.53 -5.37 -0.66
C VAL A 88 12.84 -6.74 -0.08
N ASP A 89 11.97 -7.72 -0.35
CA ASP A 89 11.94 -9.06 0.25
C ASP A 89 12.02 -9.04 1.78
N LYS A 90 13.23 -8.98 2.36
CA LYS A 90 13.48 -8.98 3.80
C LYS A 90 14.24 -7.75 4.28
N ALA A 91 14.62 -6.84 3.39
CA ALA A 91 15.52 -5.74 3.69
C ALA A 91 14.84 -4.39 3.49
N LEU A 92 15.18 -3.44 4.37
CA LEU A 92 14.91 -2.02 4.14
C LEU A 92 16.12 -1.39 3.46
N ARG A 93 15.91 -0.69 2.34
CA ARG A 93 16.97 -0.07 1.53
C ARG A 93 16.53 1.33 1.10
N LEU A 94 17.50 2.18 0.82
CA LEU A 94 17.25 3.42 0.08
C LEU A 94 17.46 3.19 -1.41
N CYS A 95 16.65 3.89 -2.19
CA CYS A 95 16.66 3.89 -3.63
C CYS A 95 16.67 5.34 -4.10
N ASP A 96 17.68 5.71 -4.89
CA ASP A 96 17.72 6.98 -5.62
C ASP A 96 16.94 6.82 -6.93
N LEU A 97 15.82 7.55 -7.05
CA LEU A 97 14.92 7.46 -8.20
C LEU A 97 15.45 8.19 -9.44
N ALA A 98 16.43 9.09 -9.28
CA ALA A 98 17.05 9.80 -10.39
C ALA A 98 18.16 8.97 -11.05
N GLU A 99 18.98 8.29 -10.23
CA GLU A 99 20.14 7.51 -10.71
C GLU A 99 19.85 6.02 -10.87
N GLY A 100 18.80 5.51 -10.25
CA GLY A 100 18.53 4.08 -10.24
C GLY A 100 19.36 3.32 -9.19
N ALA A 101 20.02 4.02 -8.26
CA ALA A 101 21.01 3.47 -7.35
C ALA A 101 20.38 2.96 -6.03
N TRP A 102 20.91 1.85 -5.51
CA TRP A 102 20.43 1.20 -4.29
C TRP A 102 21.52 1.12 -3.23
N THR A 103 21.17 1.35 -1.97
CA THR A 103 22.08 1.12 -0.85
C THR A 103 22.15 -0.36 -0.46
N ASP A 104 23.19 -0.71 0.30
CA ASP A 104 23.14 -1.90 1.16
C ASP A 104 21.93 -1.83 2.13
N PRO A 105 21.47 -2.97 2.67
CA PRO A 105 20.37 -2.98 3.64
C PRO A 105 20.66 -2.08 4.83
N LEU A 106 19.75 -1.15 5.12
CA LEU A 106 19.75 -0.39 6.38
C LEU A 106 19.41 -1.31 7.55
N ALA A 107 18.45 -2.20 7.33
CA ALA A 107 18.00 -3.19 8.29
C ALA A 107 17.44 -4.42 7.56
N THR A 108 17.43 -5.56 8.24
CA THR A 108 16.84 -6.81 7.74
C THR A 108 15.84 -7.34 8.77
N VAL A 109 14.69 -7.79 8.27
CA VAL A 109 13.65 -8.40 9.09
C VAL A 109 14.24 -9.61 9.83
N PRO A 110 14.08 -9.72 11.16
CA PRO A 110 14.62 -10.82 11.96
C PRO A 110 13.76 -12.10 11.83
N ASP A 111 13.46 -12.50 10.60
CA ASP A 111 12.68 -13.69 10.24
C ASP A 111 13.32 -14.35 9.02
N ASP A 112 13.86 -15.55 9.22
CA ASP A 112 14.58 -16.33 8.21
C ASP A 112 13.67 -17.24 7.38
N ASN A 113 12.36 -17.23 7.61
CA ASN A 113 11.45 -18.06 6.85
C ASN A 113 11.44 -17.61 5.38
N PRO A 114 11.77 -18.51 4.42
CA PRO A 114 11.88 -18.16 3.01
C PRO A 114 10.51 -17.86 2.36
N ARG A 115 9.40 -18.18 3.05
CA ARG A 115 8.06 -17.92 2.56
C ARG A 115 7.54 -16.53 2.90
N THR A 116 8.21 -15.78 3.76
CA THR A 116 7.71 -14.45 4.16
C THR A 116 8.49 -13.35 3.46
N ILE A 117 7.78 -12.34 2.97
CA ILE A 117 8.39 -11.12 2.40
C ILE A 117 7.67 -9.89 2.93
N ILE A 118 8.35 -8.75 2.94
CA ILE A 118 7.76 -7.44 3.21
C ILE A 118 6.63 -7.19 2.20
N ASN A 119 5.52 -6.65 2.71
CA ASN A 119 4.33 -6.29 1.94
C ASN A 119 4.04 -4.80 2.16
N ASP A 120 2.90 -4.40 2.73
CA ASP A 120 2.55 -2.98 2.85
C ASP A 120 3.16 -2.30 4.10
N ALA A 121 3.32 -0.98 4.01
CA ALA A 121 3.85 -0.12 5.07
C ALA A 121 3.20 1.26 5.11
N GLU A 122 3.33 1.91 6.27
CA GLU A 122 2.99 3.30 6.45
C GLU A 122 3.98 4.02 7.39
N ILE A 123 4.23 5.30 7.09
CA ILE A 123 5.11 6.14 7.90
C ILE A 123 4.37 6.53 9.18
N VAL A 124 5.02 6.34 10.33
CA VAL A 124 4.49 6.79 11.61
C VAL A 124 4.54 8.32 11.65
N PRO A 125 3.48 9.01 12.12
CA PRO A 125 3.45 10.48 12.16
C PRO A 125 4.71 11.09 12.75
N GLY A 126 5.30 12.05 12.02
CA GLY A 126 6.58 12.67 12.38
C GLY A 126 7.82 12.05 11.70
N GLY A 127 7.66 10.99 10.91
CA GLY A 127 8.68 10.52 9.96
C GLY A 127 9.89 9.80 10.56
N LYS A 128 9.90 9.57 11.89
CA LYS A 128 11.02 8.92 12.61
C LYS A 128 10.87 7.42 12.79
N ALA A 129 9.74 6.86 12.36
CA ALA A 129 9.52 5.43 12.34
C ALA A 129 8.59 5.03 11.19
N VAL A 130 8.64 3.76 10.83
CA VAL A 130 7.77 3.14 9.81
C VAL A 130 7.20 1.87 10.42
N VAL A 131 5.90 1.65 10.27
CA VAL A 131 5.31 0.33 10.52
C VAL A 131 5.09 -0.35 9.19
N PHE A 132 5.60 -1.57 9.07
CA PHE A 132 5.44 -2.40 7.89
C PHE A 132 5.11 -3.81 8.34
N GLY A 133 4.56 -4.62 7.43
CA GLY A 133 4.32 -6.02 7.73
C GLY A 133 4.85 -6.91 6.63
N THR A 134 4.86 -8.21 6.92
CA THR A 134 5.18 -9.23 5.93
C THR A 134 3.91 -9.94 5.45
N LYS A 135 4.05 -10.72 4.37
CA LYS A 135 3.06 -11.71 3.95
C LYS A 135 3.73 -13.07 3.75
N ASP A 136 2.98 -14.13 4.01
CA ASP A 136 3.32 -15.47 3.56
C ASP A 136 2.97 -15.62 2.08
N THR A 137 3.99 -15.87 1.25
CA THR A 137 3.89 -16.13 -0.19
C THR A 137 3.02 -17.32 -0.56
N LYS A 138 2.67 -18.19 0.40
CA LYS A 138 1.69 -19.27 0.20
C LYS A 138 0.31 -19.00 0.80
N PHE A 139 0.12 -17.87 1.49
CA PHE A 139 -1.13 -17.49 2.15
C PHE A 139 -1.71 -18.59 3.05
N ASP A 140 -0.86 -19.30 3.80
CA ASP A 140 -1.25 -20.41 4.65
C ASP A 140 -1.83 -19.91 5.98
N THR A 141 -3.16 -19.97 6.06
CA THR A 141 -3.92 -19.47 7.21
C THR A 141 -3.74 -20.28 8.50
N GLU A 142 -3.18 -21.48 8.42
CA GLU A 142 -2.85 -22.30 9.59
C GLU A 142 -1.45 -21.97 10.12
N ALA A 143 -0.47 -21.82 9.23
CA ALA A 143 0.91 -21.54 9.61
C ALA A 143 1.10 -20.12 10.17
N ARG A 144 0.37 -19.12 9.65
CA ARG A 144 0.40 -17.71 10.10
C ARG A 144 1.83 -17.17 10.31
N LEU A 145 2.62 -17.20 9.24
CA LEU A 145 4.06 -16.89 9.30
C LEU A 145 4.38 -15.39 9.30
N ALA A 146 3.45 -14.56 8.83
CA ALA A 146 3.68 -13.14 8.71
C ALA A 146 3.63 -12.42 10.06
N GLN A 147 4.24 -11.24 10.11
CA GLN A 147 4.34 -10.42 11.31
C GLN A 147 4.29 -8.93 10.95
N LEU A 148 3.96 -8.14 11.95
CA LEU A 148 3.95 -6.68 11.91
C LEU A 148 5.21 -6.16 12.62
N TYR A 149 5.87 -5.17 12.03
CA TYR A 149 7.16 -4.66 12.48
C TYR A 149 7.16 -3.14 12.60
N LEU A 150 7.95 -2.63 13.54
CA LEU A 150 8.34 -1.24 13.67
C LEU A 150 9.80 -1.10 13.25
N TYR A 151 10.07 -0.20 12.31
CA TYR A 151 11.40 0.30 12.02
C TYR A 151 11.58 1.70 12.60
N THR A 152 12.66 1.94 13.33
CA THR A 152 13.05 3.26 13.84
C THR A 152 14.27 3.78 13.08
N VAL A 153 14.16 5.00 12.56
CA VAL A 153 15.13 5.55 11.61
C VAL A 153 16.45 5.94 12.30
N ASP A 154 16.39 6.46 13.54
CA ASP A 154 17.57 6.99 14.22
C ASP A 154 18.62 5.92 14.59
N ASP A 155 18.20 4.65 14.73
CA ASP A 155 19.09 3.53 15.09
C ASP A 155 18.99 2.33 14.12
N ASN A 156 18.32 2.52 12.98
CA ASN A 156 18.08 1.49 11.95
C ASN A 156 17.58 0.15 12.51
N ARG A 157 16.73 0.17 13.53
CA ARG A 157 16.33 -1.05 14.24
C ARG A 157 14.91 -1.48 13.91
N ILE A 158 14.76 -2.76 13.58
CA ILE A 158 13.46 -3.44 13.39
C ILE A 158 13.06 -4.12 14.71
N SER A 159 11.79 -4.01 15.09
CA SER A 159 11.19 -4.67 16.25
C SER A 159 9.84 -5.29 15.87
N VAL A 160 9.55 -6.49 16.37
CA VAL A 160 8.24 -7.14 16.16
C VAL A 160 7.19 -6.43 17.00
N LEU A 161 6.10 -6.00 16.37
CA LEU A 161 4.94 -5.39 17.03
C LEU A 161 3.84 -6.41 17.28
N ALA A 162 3.57 -7.29 16.32
CA ALA A 162 2.60 -8.37 16.43
C ALA A 162 3.04 -9.56 15.57
N ASP A 163 2.73 -10.77 16.01
CA ASP A 163 3.04 -12.01 15.32
C ASP A 163 1.78 -12.72 14.80
N LYS A 164 1.97 -13.87 14.16
CA LYS A 164 0.90 -14.78 13.74
C LYS A 164 -0.13 -14.15 12.79
N GLN A 165 0.35 -13.36 11.84
CA GLN A 165 -0.44 -12.88 10.71
C GLN A 165 -0.23 -13.76 9.48
N VAL A 166 -1.01 -13.54 8.43
CA VAL A 166 -0.83 -14.23 7.13
C VAL A 166 -0.41 -13.25 6.05
N CYS A 167 -1.07 -12.09 5.96
CA CYS A 167 -0.77 -11.06 4.97
C CYS A 167 -1.08 -9.68 5.57
N SER A 168 -0.06 -9.05 6.15
CA SER A 168 -0.19 -7.69 6.68
C SER A 168 -0.24 -6.69 5.53
N ASN A 169 -1.31 -5.91 5.51
CA ASN A 169 -1.71 -5.07 4.40
C ASN A 169 -1.94 -3.64 4.87
N GLY A 170 -3.02 -2.97 4.43
CA GLY A 170 -3.28 -1.56 4.72
C GLY A 170 -3.07 -1.14 6.17
N LYS A 171 -2.39 -0.01 6.36
CA LYS A 171 -2.06 0.59 7.67
C LYS A 171 -2.47 2.05 7.72
N VAL A 172 -3.06 2.48 8.84
CA VAL A 172 -3.45 3.88 9.07
C VAL A 172 -3.13 4.28 10.50
N PHE A 173 -2.63 5.49 10.69
CA PHE A 173 -2.41 6.07 12.00
C PHE A 173 -3.45 7.13 12.34
N VAL A 174 -3.95 7.10 13.57
CA VAL A 174 -4.81 8.15 14.14
C VAL A 174 -4.35 8.40 15.57
N SER A 175 -4.32 9.65 15.99
CA SER A 175 -4.06 10.01 17.39
C SER A 175 -5.37 10.36 18.10
N ASP A 176 -5.51 9.90 19.34
CA ASP A 176 -6.55 10.37 20.27
C ASP A 176 -5.92 10.89 21.58
N ALA A 177 -6.75 11.17 22.59
CA ALA A 177 -6.28 11.69 23.87
C ALA A 177 -5.40 10.69 24.67
N LEU A 178 -5.42 9.40 24.32
CA LEU A 178 -4.63 8.34 24.96
C LEU A 178 -3.34 8.02 24.21
N GLY A 179 -3.15 8.57 23.00
CA GLY A 179 -1.93 8.43 22.22
C GLY A 179 -2.18 7.93 20.80
N LEU A 180 -1.17 7.29 20.22
CA LEU A 180 -1.17 6.86 18.84
C LEU A 180 -1.87 5.49 18.67
N ILE A 181 -2.80 5.44 17.73
CA ILE A 181 -3.49 4.23 17.30
C ILE A 181 -2.96 3.84 15.93
N LEU A 182 -2.57 2.57 15.78
CA LEU A 182 -2.33 1.92 14.51
C LEU A 182 -3.56 1.08 14.15
N TYR A 183 -4.14 1.33 12.98
CA TYR A 183 -5.08 0.41 12.33
C TYR A 183 -4.32 -0.45 11.34
N ASP A 184 -4.57 -1.76 11.36
CA ASP A 184 -3.87 -2.75 10.55
C ASP A 184 -4.86 -3.77 9.97
N ILE A 185 -4.57 -4.24 8.77
CA ILE A 185 -5.30 -5.30 8.08
C ILE A 185 -4.39 -6.51 7.99
N ASP A 186 -4.80 -7.63 8.59
CA ASP A 186 -4.34 -8.96 8.20
C ASP A 186 -5.40 -9.59 7.29
N THR A 187 -5.13 -9.62 5.99
CA THR A 187 -6.15 -9.81 4.95
C THR A 187 -7.10 -10.98 5.20
N PRO A 188 -6.63 -12.21 5.53
CA PRO A 188 -7.53 -13.35 5.73
C PRO A 188 -8.45 -13.23 6.94
N THR A 189 -8.13 -12.36 7.90
CA THR A 189 -9.00 -12.12 9.07
C THR A 189 -10.24 -11.30 8.71
N ARG A 190 -10.20 -10.58 7.57
CA ARG A 190 -11.27 -9.71 7.06
C ARG A 190 -11.72 -8.69 8.10
N LYS A 191 -10.77 -8.11 8.82
CA LYS A 191 -10.98 -7.11 9.86
C LYS A 191 -9.97 -5.99 9.70
N ILE A 192 -10.39 -4.79 10.10
CA ILE A 192 -9.46 -3.74 10.50
C ILE A 192 -9.35 -3.85 12.01
N VAL A 193 -8.16 -4.21 12.50
CA VAL A 193 -7.85 -4.21 13.94
C VAL A 193 -7.16 -2.92 14.32
N ARG A 194 -7.21 -2.56 15.60
CA ARG A 194 -6.51 -1.39 16.14
C ARG A 194 -5.55 -1.79 17.24
N TYR A 195 -4.39 -1.15 17.27
CA TYR A 195 -3.37 -1.29 18.29
C TYR A 195 -3.05 0.06 18.90
N ARG A 196 -2.79 0.10 20.21
CA ARG A 196 -2.11 1.22 20.87
C ARG A 196 -0.62 1.09 20.62
N LEU A 197 -0.06 2.02 19.85
CA LEU A 197 1.34 2.01 19.45
C LEU A 197 2.14 2.93 20.38
N ASP A 198 3.11 2.34 21.07
CA ASP A 198 4.17 3.07 21.77
C ASP A 198 5.46 2.90 20.98
N VAL A 199 5.85 3.97 20.26
CA VAL A 199 7.04 3.98 19.40
C VAL A 199 8.32 3.91 20.23
N ALA A 200 8.35 4.56 21.40
CA ALA A 200 9.52 4.60 22.26
C ALA A 200 9.77 3.24 22.93
N ALA A 201 8.70 2.61 23.43
CA ALA A 201 8.75 1.26 23.98
C ALA A 201 8.85 0.18 22.88
N ARG A 202 8.54 0.53 21.62
CA ARG A 202 8.51 -0.36 20.45
C ARG A 202 7.51 -1.50 20.61
N THR A 203 6.32 -1.17 21.12
CA THR A 203 5.26 -2.14 21.41
C THR A 203 3.94 -1.71 20.81
N ALA A 204 3.14 -2.69 20.38
CA ALA A 204 1.77 -2.49 19.96
C ALA A 204 0.84 -3.35 20.83
N THR A 205 -0.11 -2.73 21.52
CA THR A 205 -1.10 -3.46 22.34
C THR A 205 -2.42 -3.55 21.58
N LEU A 206 -2.91 -4.77 21.33
CA LEU A 206 -4.20 -4.97 20.65
C LEU A 206 -5.33 -4.29 21.42
N ASP A 207 -6.05 -3.39 20.76
CA ASP A 207 -7.16 -2.60 21.30
C ASP A 207 -8.50 -2.96 20.62
N GLY A 208 -8.57 -4.15 20.01
CA GLY A 208 -9.79 -4.74 19.46
C GLY A 208 -9.97 -4.54 17.95
N VAL A 209 -11.20 -4.83 17.50
CA VAL A 209 -11.61 -4.74 16.08
C VAL A 209 -12.29 -3.39 15.87
N ALA A 210 -11.79 -2.61 14.91
CA ALA A 210 -12.37 -1.34 14.52
C ALA A 210 -13.51 -1.52 13.51
N VAL A 211 -13.29 -2.38 12.51
CA VAL A 211 -14.27 -2.66 11.45
C VAL A 211 -14.26 -4.15 11.11
N ASP A 212 -15.45 -4.76 11.06
CA ASP A 212 -15.65 -6.11 10.54
C ASP A 212 -15.98 -6.05 9.04
N LEU A 213 -15.15 -6.69 8.22
CA LEU A 213 -15.26 -6.68 6.75
C LEU A 213 -15.73 -8.04 6.20
N ALA A 214 -16.21 -8.97 7.04
CA ALA A 214 -16.65 -10.30 6.63
C ALA A 214 -17.77 -10.28 5.56
N ASN A 215 -18.59 -9.23 5.53
CA ASN A 215 -19.68 -9.06 4.56
C ASN A 215 -19.26 -8.36 3.26
N GLN A 216 -18.01 -7.90 3.14
CA GLN A 216 -17.52 -7.20 1.94
C GLN A 216 -17.07 -8.20 0.88
N VAL A 217 -17.52 -8.09 -0.38
CA VAL A 217 -17.00 -8.96 -1.46
C VAL A 217 -15.50 -8.70 -1.69
N GLY A 218 -14.73 -9.77 -1.83
CA GLY A 218 -13.27 -9.73 -1.94
C GLY A 218 -12.55 -9.67 -0.58
N SER A 219 -11.24 -9.59 -0.66
CA SER A 219 -10.31 -9.56 0.46
C SER A 219 -9.83 -8.12 0.70
N PRO A 220 -9.83 -7.61 1.94
CA PRO A 220 -9.32 -6.27 2.21
C PRO A 220 -7.81 -6.24 1.98
N ASP A 221 -7.35 -5.21 1.28
CA ASP A 221 -5.97 -5.09 0.81
C ASP A 221 -5.34 -3.81 1.38
N GLY A 222 -4.84 -2.90 0.54
CA GLY A 222 -4.38 -1.58 0.95
C GLY A 222 -5.45 -0.70 1.58
N MET A 223 -5.02 0.15 2.51
CA MET A 223 -5.87 1.10 3.23
C MET A 223 -5.16 2.45 3.36
N ARG A 224 -5.90 3.55 3.17
CA ARG A 224 -5.40 4.91 3.42
C ARG A 224 -6.37 5.71 4.26
N GLY A 225 -5.83 6.41 5.26
CA GLY A 225 -6.58 7.32 6.09
C GLY A 225 -7.02 8.54 5.29
N CYS A 226 -8.14 9.14 5.68
CA CYS A 226 -8.69 10.33 5.04
C CYS A 226 -8.53 11.61 5.88
N GLY A 227 -7.94 11.50 7.08
CA GLY A 227 -7.68 12.65 7.97
C GLY A 227 -8.88 13.09 8.82
N ASP A 228 -10.03 12.44 8.67
CA ASP A 228 -11.31 12.75 9.36
C ASP A 228 -11.81 11.58 10.21
N GLY A 229 -10.93 10.66 10.61
CA GLY A 229 -11.29 9.43 11.32
C GLY A 229 -11.90 8.35 10.43
N THR A 230 -11.86 8.54 9.11
CA THR A 230 -12.26 7.53 8.12
C THR A 230 -11.05 7.01 7.33
N ALA A 231 -11.19 5.84 6.71
CA ALA A 231 -10.18 5.28 5.83
C ALA A 231 -10.83 4.61 4.62
N ILE A 232 -10.17 4.71 3.46
CA ILE A 232 -10.53 3.99 2.24
C ILE A 232 -9.79 2.67 2.23
N VAL A 233 -10.51 1.57 1.99
CA VAL A 233 -9.99 0.21 1.89
C VAL A 233 -10.22 -0.29 0.47
N ALA A 234 -9.16 -0.77 -0.18
CA ALA A 234 -9.25 -1.49 -1.43
C ALA A 234 -9.64 -2.96 -1.20
N PHE A 235 -10.39 -3.54 -2.13
CA PHE A 235 -10.78 -4.94 -2.08
C PHE A 235 -10.25 -5.70 -3.29
N TYR A 236 -9.39 -6.67 -3.00
CA TYR A 236 -8.90 -7.64 -3.96
C TYR A 236 -9.95 -8.75 -4.14
N ASN A 237 -10.64 -8.79 -5.28
CA ASN A 237 -11.59 -9.86 -5.58
C ASN A 237 -10.97 -10.91 -6.54
N PRO A 238 -10.63 -12.12 -6.07
CA PRO A 238 -10.07 -13.15 -6.94
C PRO A 238 -11.11 -13.68 -7.96
N GLU A 239 -12.39 -13.53 -7.66
CA GLU A 239 -13.51 -13.96 -8.51
C GLU A 239 -13.83 -12.92 -9.60
N PHE A 240 -14.53 -13.37 -10.64
CA PHE A 240 -15.01 -12.48 -11.68
C PHE A 240 -16.02 -11.48 -11.11
N ALA A 241 -15.80 -10.19 -11.40
CA ALA A 241 -16.79 -9.14 -11.25
C ALA A 241 -16.60 -8.11 -12.37
N GLU A 242 -17.68 -7.48 -12.81
CA GLU A 242 -17.64 -6.45 -13.86
C GLU A 242 -16.84 -5.21 -13.43
N ALA A 243 -16.72 -4.97 -12.12
CA ALA A 243 -15.90 -3.92 -11.55
C ALA A 243 -15.31 -4.35 -10.21
N GLY A 244 -14.14 -3.82 -9.87
CA GLY A 244 -13.58 -3.88 -8.52
C GLY A 244 -14.13 -2.76 -7.64
N ARG A 245 -13.72 -2.75 -6.38
CA ARG A 245 -14.24 -1.81 -5.39
C ARG A 245 -13.18 -1.34 -4.40
N ALA A 246 -13.27 -0.07 -4.04
CA ALA A 246 -12.73 0.48 -2.79
C ALA A 246 -13.86 1.15 -1.99
N VAL A 247 -13.83 1.06 -0.66
CA VAL A 247 -14.88 1.57 0.22
C VAL A 247 -14.28 2.41 1.33
N ARG A 248 -14.90 3.56 1.63
CA ARG A 248 -14.56 4.37 2.79
C ARG A 248 -15.35 3.93 4.01
N PHE A 249 -14.65 3.64 5.10
CA PHE A 249 -15.24 3.28 6.39
C PHE A 249 -14.96 4.32 7.45
N ASN A 250 -15.94 4.56 8.32
CA ASN A 250 -15.70 5.22 9.59
C ASN A 250 -14.98 4.26 10.54
N LEU A 251 -13.79 4.61 11.01
CA LEU A 251 -12.98 3.72 11.87
C LEU A 251 -13.49 3.59 13.30
N THR A 252 -14.41 4.47 13.72
CA THR A 252 -15.03 4.42 15.05
C THR A 252 -16.32 3.61 15.04
N THR A 253 -17.16 3.78 14.02
CA THR A 253 -18.49 3.13 13.95
C THR A 253 -18.51 1.86 13.10
N GLY A 254 -17.51 1.66 12.23
CA GLY A 254 -17.49 0.59 11.24
C GLY A 254 -18.42 0.80 10.05
N GLU A 255 -19.09 1.95 9.96
CA GLU A 255 -20.04 2.25 8.89
C GLU A 255 -19.33 2.48 7.54
N ALA A 256 -19.88 1.88 6.47
CA ALA A 256 -19.47 2.15 5.09
C ALA A 256 -20.14 3.43 4.56
N ILE A 257 -19.33 4.42 4.17
CA ILE A 257 -19.78 5.79 3.88
C ILE A 257 -20.03 5.99 2.38
N GLU A 258 -19.04 5.63 1.55
CA GLU A 258 -19.06 5.75 0.09
C GLU A 258 -18.11 4.71 -0.54
N GLU A 259 -18.30 4.44 -1.83
CA GLU A 259 -17.47 3.51 -2.59
C GLU A 259 -17.07 4.06 -3.96
N TRP A 260 -16.01 3.47 -4.48
CA TRP A 260 -15.50 3.66 -5.83
C TRP A 260 -15.42 2.35 -6.57
N LEU A 261 -15.85 2.34 -7.83
CA LEU A 261 -15.82 1.17 -8.71
C LEU A 261 -14.74 1.31 -9.78
N THR A 262 -14.04 0.21 -10.07
CA THR A 262 -13.01 0.11 -11.12
C THR A 262 -13.48 -0.81 -12.25
N PRO A 263 -14.16 -0.29 -13.29
CA PRO A 263 -14.73 -1.11 -14.36
C PRO A 263 -13.69 -1.98 -15.06
N GLY A 264 -14.02 -3.26 -15.26
CA GLY A 264 -13.14 -4.23 -15.92
C GLY A 264 -11.90 -4.59 -15.11
N SER A 265 -11.82 -4.22 -13.82
CA SER A 265 -10.69 -4.53 -12.95
C SER A 265 -11.15 -4.90 -11.53
N PRO A 266 -11.42 -6.19 -11.24
CA PRO A 266 -12.00 -6.64 -9.96
C PRO A 266 -11.02 -6.65 -8.78
N ARG A 267 -9.71 -6.56 -9.02
CA ARG A 267 -8.65 -6.76 -8.02
C ARG A 267 -8.00 -5.45 -7.67
N VAL A 268 -8.67 -4.67 -6.83
CA VAL A 268 -8.17 -3.36 -6.38
C VAL A 268 -7.20 -3.60 -5.22
N THR A 269 -6.00 -3.04 -5.32
CA THR A 269 -4.90 -3.34 -4.40
C THR A 269 -4.67 -2.23 -3.38
N CYS A 270 -4.48 -0.98 -3.81
CA CYS A 270 -4.26 0.14 -2.90
C CYS A 270 -4.98 1.43 -3.33
N PRO A 271 -5.53 2.19 -2.36
CA PRO A 271 -5.95 3.57 -2.57
C PRO A 271 -4.84 4.60 -2.31
N LEU A 272 -4.97 5.77 -2.91
CA LEU A 272 -4.22 6.98 -2.58
C LEU A 272 -5.06 8.24 -2.84
N LEU A 273 -5.24 9.08 -1.83
CA LEU A 273 -5.81 10.42 -2.03
C LEU A 273 -4.71 11.39 -2.48
N VAL A 274 -4.98 12.13 -3.54
CA VAL A 274 -4.06 13.13 -4.10
C VAL A 274 -4.77 14.46 -4.34
N LYS A 275 -4.14 15.56 -3.91
CA LYS A 275 -4.61 16.91 -4.21
C LYS A 275 -4.14 17.28 -5.61
N ARG A 276 -5.10 17.54 -6.51
CA ARG A 276 -4.83 18.00 -7.87
C ARG A 276 -5.44 19.39 -8.08
N PRO A 277 -5.07 20.11 -9.16
CA PRO A 277 -5.67 21.41 -9.47
C PRO A 277 -7.20 21.39 -9.57
N THR A 278 -7.80 20.24 -9.92
CA THR A 278 -9.25 20.03 -10.05
C THR A 278 -9.90 19.41 -8.81
N GLY A 279 -9.25 19.53 -7.65
CA GLY A 279 -9.72 19.00 -6.36
C GLY A 279 -9.00 17.71 -5.94
N VAL A 280 -9.47 17.12 -4.84
CA VAL A 280 -8.94 15.84 -4.34
C VAL A 280 -9.45 14.70 -5.20
N LYS A 281 -8.52 13.88 -5.71
CA LYS A 281 -8.81 12.67 -6.46
C LYS A 281 -8.39 11.44 -5.67
N LEU A 282 -9.05 10.32 -5.95
CA LEU A 282 -8.65 9.01 -5.47
C LEU A 282 -7.96 8.27 -6.61
N ILE A 283 -6.72 7.85 -6.41
CA ILE A 283 -6.00 6.92 -7.28
C ILE A 283 -6.15 5.52 -6.69
N LEU A 284 -6.35 4.53 -7.56
CA LEU A 284 -6.47 3.12 -7.19
C LEU A 284 -5.53 2.28 -8.06
N THR A 285 -4.63 1.52 -7.46
CA THR A 285 -3.91 0.45 -8.15
C THR A 285 -4.78 -0.79 -8.25
N THR A 286 -4.57 -1.58 -9.30
CA THR A 286 -5.24 -2.87 -9.48
C THR A 286 -4.26 -3.90 -10.03
N ALA A 287 -4.61 -5.19 -10.01
CA ALA A 287 -3.67 -6.27 -10.32
C ALA A 287 -4.27 -7.39 -11.21
N THR A 288 -3.39 -8.13 -11.90
CA THR A 288 -3.72 -9.37 -12.62
C THR A 288 -3.14 -10.63 -11.97
N GLU A 289 -2.35 -10.51 -10.89
CA GLU A 289 -1.72 -11.63 -10.17
C GLU A 289 -2.72 -12.77 -9.95
N GLY A 290 -2.44 -13.99 -10.41
CA GLY A 290 -3.35 -15.14 -10.19
C GLY A 290 -4.68 -15.04 -10.96
N MET A 291 -4.80 -14.17 -11.97
CA MET A 291 -5.99 -14.06 -12.81
C MET A 291 -5.93 -15.11 -13.92
N PRO A 292 -6.97 -15.96 -14.08
CA PRO A 292 -7.04 -16.87 -15.21
C PRO A 292 -7.17 -16.14 -16.56
N ALA A 293 -6.72 -16.77 -17.65
CA ALA A 293 -6.70 -16.14 -18.98
C ALA A 293 -8.09 -15.76 -19.50
N ASP A 294 -9.12 -16.55 -19.21
CA ASP A 294 -10.50 -16.29 -19.59
C ASP A 294 -11.11 -15.13 -18.80
N MET A 295 -10.69 -14.94 -17.54
CA MET A 295 -11.05 -13.76 -16.75
C MET A 295 -10.33 -12.51 -17.24
N ARG A 296 -9.03 -12.60 -17.58
CA ARG A 296 -8.28 -11.47 -18.19
C ARG A 296 -8.97 -10.92 -19.43
N ALA A 297 -9.50 -11.79 -20.30
CA ALA A 297 -10.24 -11.37 -21.50
C ALA A 297 -11.54 -10.60 -21.19
N LYS A 298 -12.16 -10.85 -20.02
CA LYS A 298 -13.39 -10.17 -19.57
C LYS A 298 -13.11 -8.93 -18.71
N CYS A 299 -11.87 -8.79 -18.24
CA CYS A 299 -11.42 -7.73 -17.36
C CYS A 299 -10.30 -6.92 -18.05
N PRO A 300 -10.62 -6.16 -19.12
CA PRO A 300 -9.61 -5.54 -19.98
C PRO A 300 -8.73 -4.53 -19.23
N ASN A 301 -9.23 -3.92 -18.16
CA ASN A 301 -8.53 -2.91 -17.37
C ASN A 301 -7.84 -3.47 -16.13
N ALA A 302 -7.85 -4.79 -15.91
CA ALA A 302 -7.16 -5.41 -14.77
C ALA A 302 -5.67 -5.08 -14.82
N GLY A 303 -5.09 -4.64 -13.70
CA GLY A 303 -3.68 -4.22 -13.66
C GLY A 303 -3.42 -2.75 -14.01
N CYS A 304 -4.41 -2.01 -14.53
CA CYS A 304 -4.28 -0.57 -14.76
C CYS A 304 -4.44 0.21 -13.45
N LEU A 305 -3.99 1.47 -13.45
CA LEU A 305 -4.29 2.42 -12.38
C LEU A 305 -5.51 3.24 -12.74
N PHE A 306 -6.37 3.51 -11.76
CA PHE A 306 -7.61 4.27 -11.91
C PHE A 306 -7.54 5.59 -11.17
N ILE A 307 -8.36 6.55 -11.60
CA ILE A 307 -8.58 7.82 -10.92
C ILE A 307 -10.09 8.11 -10.81
N ALA A 308 -10.51 8.69 -9.69
CA ALA A 308 -11.89 9.07 -9.45
C ALA A 308 -12.02 10.39 -8.72
N ASP A 309 -13.18 11.03 -8.89
CA ASP A 309 -13.59 12.18 -8.10
C ASP A 309 -13.90 11.80 -6.65
N THR A 310 -13.68 12.75 -5.76
CA THR A 310 -14.02 12.62 -4.34
C THR A 310 -14.78 13.86 -3.86
N GLN A 311 -15.34 13.77 -2.65
CA GLN A 311 -15.95 14.91 -1.94
C GLN A 311 -14.99 15.57 -0.94
N PHE A 312 -13.73 15.12 -0.88
CA PHE A 312 -12.75 15.70 0.04
C PHE A 312 -12.34 17.10 -0.41
N THR A 313 -12.27 18.01 0.56
CA THR A 313 -11.73 19.36 0.34
C THR A 313 -10.21 19.39 0.37
N ASP A 314 -9.58 18.47 1.11
CA ASP A 314 -8.13 18.32 1.18
C ASP A 314 -7.71 16.87 1.39
N CYS A 315 -6.42 16.59 1.18
CA CYS A 315 -5.81 15.30 1.53
C CYS A 315 -5.14 15.39 2.90
N PRO A 316 -4.99 14.26 3.62
CA PRO A 316 -4.06 14.19 4.73
C PRO A 316 -2.66 14.64 4.30
N PRO A 317 -1.89 15.30 5.18
CA PRO A 317 -0.49 15.57 4.91
C PRO A 317 0.23 14.25 4.65
N GLN A 318 1.08 14.23 3.63
CA GLN A 318 1.93 13.07 3.37
C GLN A 318 3.15 13.17 4.27
N GLU A 319 3.32 12.15 5.10
CA GLU A 319 4.53 11.97 5.88
C GLU A 319 5.69 11.61 4.96
N ALA A 320 6.91 11.97 5.36
CA ALA A 320 8.15 11.57 4.73
C ALA A 320 9.08 11.00 5.79
N VAL A 321 9.86 9.99 5.43
CA VAL A 321 10.87 9.39 6.32
C VAL A 321 11.99 10.40 6.53
N ARG A 322 12.38 10.63 7.80
CA ARG A 322 13.37 11.63 8.19
C ARG A 322 14.63 10.97 8.72
N VAL A 323 15.59 10.73 7.83
CA VAL A 323 16.91 10.25 8.20
C VAL A 323 17.66 11.31 9.03
N PRO A 324 18.46 10.92 10.04
CA PRO A 324 19.35 11.87 10.72
C PRO A 324 20.30 12.53 9.72
N VAL A 325 20.46 13.85 9.85
CA VAL A 325 21.51 14.63 9.18
C VAL A 325 22.84 14.42 9.88
#